data_AF-A0A0G0HFL0-F1
#
_entry.id   AF-A0A0G0HFL0-F1
#
_cell.length_a   1.000
_cell.length_b   1.000
_cell.length_c   1.000
_cell.angle_alpha   90.00
_cell.angle_beta   90.00
_cell.angle_gamma   90.00
#
_symmetry.space_group_name_H-M   'P 1'
#
loop_
_entity.id
_entity.type
_entity.pdbx_description
1 polymer ?
#
loop_
_entity_poly.entity_id
_entity_poly.type
_entity_poly.pdbx_seq_one_letter_code
_entity_poly.pdbx_strand_id
1 'polypeptide(L)'
;DNNNDTVCIVGWIYPSNQNSIARFTVCLTQTINLLINKINGKTLFSFAANMAFKKQILEKIGGYPIHLPQLGDQGYVVSKFSKFGKIDVNYNIYCTTSSRRYENSNSIITFIKYNIWHNIIGYTVNRITGKQFFGPAPAIRNNRKGES
;
A
#
# COMPACT_ATOMS: atom_id res chain seq x y z
N ASP A 1 2.45 24.48 -16.21
CA ASP A 1 1.48 23.38 -16.42
C ASP A 1 1.12 22.69 -15.11
N ASN A 2 0.00 23.12 -14.52
CA ASN A 2 -0.58 22.46 -13.35
C ASN A 2 -1.13 21.11 -13.79
N ASN A 3 -0.37 20.05 -13.54
CA ASN A 3 -0.73 18.67 -13.87
C ASN A 3 -1.84 18.18 -12.91
N ASN A 4 -3.04 18.74 -13.07
CA ASN A 4 -4.27 18.44 -12.32
C ASN A 4 -4.92 17.11 -12.73
N ASP A 5 -4.31 16.41 -13.68
CA ASP A 5 -4.83 15.18 -14.21
C ASP A 5 -4.71 14.08 -13.16
N THR A 6 -5.84 13.51 -12.74
CA THR A 6 -5.86 12.43 -11.75
C THR A 6 -5.21 11.18 -12.37
N VAL A 7 -4.11 10.72 -11.78
CA VAL A 7 -3.36 9.54 -12.26
C VAL A 7 -3.64 8.29 -11.44
N CYS A 8 -4.10 8.47 -10.21
CA CYS A 8 -4.38 7.41 -9.26
C CYS A 8 -5.55 7.82 -8.35
N ILE A 9 -6.42 6.86 -8.05
CA ILE A 9 -7.49 6.97 -7.07
C ILE A 9 -7.27 5.91 -6.00
N VAL A 10 -7.33 6.32 -4.74
CA VAL A 10 -7.24 5.44 -3.57
C VAL A 10 -8.56 5.51 -2.81
N GLY A 11 -9.31 4.43 -2.83
CA GLY A 11 -10.54 4.24 -2.07
C GLY A 11 -10.27 3.84 -0.62
N TRP A 12 -11.33 3.54 0.13
CA TRP A 12 -11.25 2.99 1.47
C TRP A 12 -11.32 1.46 1.49
N ILE A 13 -10.75 0.86 2.53
CA ILE A 13 -10.79 -0.56 2.78
C ILE A 13 -11.36 -0.82 4.17
N TYR A 14 -12.28 -1.79 4.24
CA TYR A 14 -12.89 -2.21 5.49
C TYR A 14 -12.69 -3.72 5.68
N PRO A 15 -11.96 -4.14 6.73
CA PRO A 15 -11.79 -5.56 7.01
C PRO A 15 -13.09 -6.16 7.55
N SER A 16 -13.62 -7.19 6.88
CA SER A 16 -14.91 -7.80 7.25
C SER A 16 -14.85 -8.57 8.57
N ASN A 17 -13.75 -9.28 8.83
CA ASN A 17 -13.63 -10.29 9.90
C ASN A 17 -12.64 -9.88 11.00
N GLN A 18 -12.62 -8.61 11.40
CA GLN A 18 -11.73 -8.13 12.48
C GLN A 18 -12.47 -7.54 13.68
N ASN A 19 -11.80 -7.59 14.83
CA ASN A 19 -12.25 -6.92 16.04
C ASN A 19 -12.29 -5.39 15.87
N SER A 20 -13.05 -4.73 16.75
CA SER A 20 -13.31 -3.29 16.68
C SER A 20 -12.03 -2.44 16.71
N ILE A 21 -10.99 -2.89 17.42
CA ILE A 21 -9.74 -2.14 17.52
C ILE A 21 -8.98 -2.16 16.20
N ALA A 22 -8.87 -3.31 15.54
CA ALA A 22 -8.17 -3.39 14.27
C ALA A 22 -8.94 -2.62 13.17
N ARG A 23 -10.28 -2.67 13.16
CA ARG A 23 -11.11 -1.79 12.32
C ARG A 23 -10.83 -0.31 12.60
N PHE A 24 -10.75 0.09 13.88
CA PHE A 24 -10.41 1.46 14.27
C PHE A 24 -9.03 1.88 13.75
N THR A 25 -8.01 1.03 13.88
CA THR A 25 -6.67 1.35 13.37
C THR A 25 -6.64 1.53 11.85
N VAL A 26 -7.36 0.69 11.10
CA VAL A 26 -7.48 0.80 9.64
C VAL A 26 -8.21 2.10 9.26
N CYS A 27 -9.31 2.44 9.92
CA CYS A 27 -9.99 3.73 9.72
C CYS A 27 -9.07 4.91 10.05
N LEU A 28 -8.37 4.88 11.19
CA LEU A 28 -7.47 5.95 11.62
C LEU A 28 -6.36 6.17 10.58
N THR A 29 -5.75 5.10 10.09
CA THR A 29 -4.66 5.19 9.12
C THR A 29 -5.18 5.81 7.81
N GLN A 30 -6.38 5.42 7.36
CA GLN A 30 -7.01 5.96 6.15
C GLN A 30 -7.40 7.44 6.30
N THR A 31 -7.88 7.85 7.48
CA THR A 31 -8.14 9.24 7.80
C THR A 31 -6.85 10.07 7.76
N ILE A 32 -5.75 9.57 8.34
CA ILE A 32 -4.43 10.23 8.26
C ILE A 32 -4.01 10.38 6.80
N ASN A 33 -4.20 9.35 5.98
CA ASN A 33 -3.92 9.39 4.55
C ASN A 33 -4.72 10.46 3.80
N LEU A 34 -6.01 10.58 4.10
CA LEU A 34 -6.88 11.60 3.51
C LEU A 34 -6.43 13.01 3.93
N LEU A 35 -6.07 13.20 5.20
CA LEU A 35 -5.59 14.48 5.70
C LEU A 35 -4.29 14.89 5.00
N ILE A 36 -3.34 13.97 4.89
CA ILE A 36 -2.08 14.22 4.18
C ILE A 36 -2.37 14.57 2.71
N ASN A 37 -3.26 13.83 2.05
CA ASN A 37 -3.64 14.10 0.67
C ASN A 37 -4.25 15.49 0.48
N LYS A 38 -5.10 15.93 1.41
CA LYS A 38 -5.64 17.30 1.39
C LYS A 38 -4.57 18.38 1.56
N ILE A 39 -3.52 18.10 2.35
CA ILE A 39 -2.45 19.07 2.64
C ILE A 39 -1.45 19.16 1.49
N ASN A 40 -1.02 18.04 0.91
CA ASN A 40 0.12 18.01 -0.01
C ASN A 40 -0.15 17.28 -1.34
N GLY A 41 -1.38 16.81 -1.59
CA GLY A 41 -1.75 16.06 -2.79
C GLY A 41 -1.14 14.65 -2.88
N LYS A 42 -0.51 14.17 -1.81
CA LYS A 42 0.19 12.88 -1.75
C LYS A 42 -0.48 11.93 -0.77
N THR A 43 -0.19 10.66 -0.91
CA THR A 43 -0.70 9.61 -0.04
C THR A 43 0.48 8.76 0.43
N LEU A 44 0.51 8.37 1.70
CA LEU A 44 1.63 7.62 2.26
C LEU A 44 1.54 6.13 1.92
N PHE A 45 0.34 5.57 1.92
CA PHE A 45 0.12 4.15 1.69
C PHE A 45 -1.19 3.91 0.92
N SER A 46 -1.28 2.82 0.18
CA SER A 46 -2.55 2.30 -0.33
C SER A 46 -2.53 0.79 -0.17
N PHE A 47 -3.71 0.17 -0.21
CA PHE A 47 -3.80 -1.26 -0.42
C PHE A 47 -3.97 -1.53 -1.91
N ALA A 48 -3.43 -2.64 -2.43
CA ALA A 48 -3.67 -3.00 -3.84
C ALA A 48 -5.18 -3.14 -4.15
N ALA A 49 -5.98 -3.60 -3.18
CA ALA A 49 -7.41 -3.86 -3.36
C ALA A 49 -8.25 -2.58 -3.50
N ASN A 50 -7.79 -1.44 -2.97
CA ASN A 50 -8.54 -0.18 -2.97
C ASN A 50 -7.90 0.88 -3.87
N MET A 51 -7.06 0.48 -4.84
CA MET A 51 -6.32 1.42 -5.68
C MET A 51 -6.62 1.19 -7.16
N ALA A 52 -6.91 2.26 -7.88
CA ALA A 52 -7.05 2.29 -9.33
C ALA A 52 -6.11 3.35 -9.92
N PHE A 53 -5.47 3.09 -11.06
CA PHE A 53 -4.50 4.01 -11.65
C PHE A 53 -4.43 3.87 -13.18
N LYS A 54 -3.92 4.92 -13.84
CA LYS A 54 -3.68 4.89 -15.29
C LYS A 54 -2.52 3.93 -15.61
N LYS A 55 -2.78 2.90 -16.42
CA LYS A 55 -1.77 1.88 -16.83
C LYS A 55 -0.50 2.52 -17.42
N GLN A 56 -0.66 3.54 -18.27
CA GLN A 56 0.45 4.26 -18.90
C GLN A 56 1.43 4.86 -17.87
N ILE A 57 0.93 5.26 -16.69
CA ILE A 57 1.78 5.81 -15.63
C ILE A 57 2.52 4.67 -14.90
N LEU A 58 1.88 3.51 -14.71
CA LEU A 58 2.55 2.32 -14.17
C LEU A 58 3.74 1.90 -15.06
N GLU A 59 3.56 1.93 -16.37
CA GLU A 59 4.62 1.62 -17.34
C GLU A 59 5.76 2.64 -17.25
N LYS A 60 5.44 3.95 -17.16
CA LYS A 60 6.45 5.02 -17.00
C LYS A 60 7.27 4.90 -15.73
N ILE A 61 6.73 4.36 -14.64
CA ILE A 61 7.48 4.15 -13.39
C ILE A 61 8.28 2.84 -13.36
N GLY A 62 8.15 2.00 -14.40
CA GLY A 62 8.84 0.71 -14.50
C GLY A 62 8.13 -0.43 -13.76
N GLY A 63 6.85 -0.29 -13.45
CA GLY A 63 6.06 -1.30 -12.74
C GLY A 63 6.33 -1.37 -11.22
N TYR A 64 5.95 -2.50 -10.62
CA TYR A 64 6.13 -2.73 -9.19
C TYR A 64 7.56 -3.21 -8.88
N PRO A 65 8.24 -2.62 -7.87
CA PRO A 65 9.57 -3.05 -7.48
C PRO A 65 9.53 -4.43 -6.81
N ILE A 66 10.13 -5.42 -7.47
CA ILE A 66 10.16 -6.82 -7.00
C ILE A 66 11.00 -7.07 -5.74
N HIS A 67 11.88 -6.12 -5.38
CA HIS A 67 12.79 -6.22 -4.25
C HIS A 67 12.19 -5.68 -2.94
N LEU A 68 11.04 -4.99 -3.02
CA LEU A 68 10.39 -4.43 -1.84
C LEU A 68 9.46 -5.45 -1.18
N PRO A 69 9.32 -5.38 0.16
CA PRO A 69 8.41 -6.25 0.87
C PRO A 69 6.96 -5.89 0.51
N GLN A 70 6.06 -6.84 0.73
CA GLN A 70 4.62 -6.64 0.54
C GLN A 70 4.15 -5.38 1.30
N LEU A 71 3.29 -4.54 0.68
CA LEU A 71 2.87 -3.19 1.13
C LEU A 71 3.91 -2.09 0.89
N GLY A 72 5.21 -2.40 0.99
CA GLY A 72 6.28 -1.47 0.61
C GLY A 72 6.33 -1.18 -0.89
N ASP A 73 5.96 -2.17 -1.70
CA ASP A 73 5.76 -2.04 -3.14
C ASP A 73 4.63 -1.05 -3.49
N GLN A 74 3.54 -1.08 -2.75
CA GLN A 74 2.38 -0.18 -2.92
C GLN A 74 2.73 1.26 -2.52
N GLY A 75 3.39 1.45 -1.37
CA GLY A 75 3.89 2.76 -0.95
C GLY A 75 4.88 3.37 -1.95
N TYR A 76 5.77 2.55 -2.52
CA TYR A 76 6.66 2.98 -3.60
C TYR A 76 5.88 3.49 -4.81
N VAL A 77 4.93 2.69 -5.31
CA VAL A 77 4.15 3.02 -6.52
C VAL A 77 3.35 4.30 -6.33
N VAL A 78 2.63 4.45 -5.21
CA VAL A 78 1.88 5.68 -4.88
C VAL A 78 2.80 6.89 -4.80
N SER A 79 3.96 6.76 -4.14
CA SER A 79 4.93 7.85 -4.06
C SER A 79 5.44 8.29 -5.44
N LYS A 80 5.57 7.35 -6.39
CA LYS A 80 6.00 7.63 -7.76
C LYS A 80 4.89 8.26 -8.59
N PHE A 81 3.64 7.80 -8.45
CA PHE A 81 2.48 8.40 -9.12
C PHE A 81 2.33 9.89 -8.79
N SER A 82 2.63 10.29 -7.56
CA SER A 82 2.56 11.70 -7.16
C SER A 82 3.49 12.63 -7.94
N LYS A 83 4.49 12.09 -8.66
CA LYS A 83 5.37 12.86 -9.55
C LYS A 83 4.78 13.11 -10.93
N PHE A 84 3.76 12.34 -11.32
CA PHE A 84 3.16 12.37 -12.66
C PHE A 84 1.77 12.99 -12.69
N GLY A 85 1.16 13.27 -11.54
CA GLY A 85 -0.14 13.92 -11.46
C GLY A 85 -0.77 13.80 -10.07
N LYS A 86 -2.06 14.16 -9.99
CA LYS A 86 -2.81 14.14 -8.73
C LYS A 86 -3.18 12.72 -8.32
N ILE A 87 -3.05 12.43 -7.03
CA ILE A 87 -3.63 11.24 -6.39
C ILE A 87 -4.88 11.67 -5.66
N ASP A 88 -6.01 11.05 -5.95
CA ASP A 88 -7.30 11.34 -5.32
C ASP A 88 -7.62 10.30 -4.26
N VAL A 89 -7.82 10.72 -3.01
CA VAL A 89 -8.28 9.83 -1.94
C VAL A 89 -9.78 10.03 -1.75
N ASN A 90 -10.56 9.01 -2.11
CA ASN A 90 -12.03 9.11 -2.16
C ASN A 90 -12.68 8.08 -1.23
N TYR A 91 -13.30 8.57 -0.15
CA TYR A 91 -13.99 7.72 0.84
C TYR A 91 -15.32 7.14 0.34
N ASN A 92 -15.89 7.67 -0.74
CA ASN A 92 -17.10 7.12 -1.35
C ASN A 92 -16.81 5.85 -2.17
N ILE A 93 -15.55 5.62 -2.53
CA ILE A 93 -15.10 4.39 -3.15
C ILE A 93 -14.54 3.52 -2.04
N TYR A 94 -15.15 2.35 -1.80
CA TYR A 94 -14.65 1.44 -0.78
C TYR A 94 -14.75 -0.02 -1.21
N CYS A 95 -13.88 -0.84 -0.64
CA CYS A 95 -13.97 -2.29 -0.77
C CYS A 95 -13.90 -2.96 0.60
N THR A 96 -14.63 -4.06 0.75
CA THR A 96 -14.46 -4.95 1.90
C THR A 96 -13.40 -6.00 1.56
N THR A 97 -12.57 -6.34 2.54
CA THR A 97 -11.54 -7.37 2.36
C THR A 97 -11.57 -8.36 3.52
N SER A 98 -11.40 -9.65 3.20
CA SER A 98 -11.19 -10.67 4.22
C SER A 98 -9.78 -10.51 4.79
N SER A 99 -9.68 -10.30 6.09
CA SER A 99 -8.43 -10.17 6.83
C SER A 99 -7.74 -11.53 7.07
N ARG A 100 -7.57 -12.35 6.03
CA ARG A 100 -6.91 -13.67 6.12
C ARG A 100 -5.51 -13.61 6.76
N ARG A 101 -4.81 -12.48 6.57
CA ARG A 101 -3.49 -12.22 7.17
C ARG A 101 -3.50 -12.03 8.69
N TYR A 102 -4.68 -11.86 9.29
CA TYR A 102 -4.85 -11.57 10.71
C TYR A 102 -5.77 -12.59 11.41
N GLU A 103 -6.26 -13.60 10.68
CA GLU A 103 -7.18 -14.63 11.18
C GLU A 103 -6.60 -15.44 12.35
N ASN A 104 -5.27 -15.54 12.44
CA ASN A 104 -4.58 -16.25 13.52
C ASN A 104 -3.87 -15.34 14.53
N SER A 105 -4.06 -14.01 14.46
CA SER A 105 -3.39 -13.09 15.38
C SER A 105 -4.38 -12.26 16.19
N ASN A 106 -4.75 -12.77 17.37
CA ASN A 106 -5.56 -12.03 18.36
C ASN A 106 -4.84 -10.80 18.94
N SER A 107 -3.61 -10.50 18.55
CA SER A 107 -2.81 -9.45 19.17
C SER A 107 -2.63 -8.25 18.24
N ILE A 108 -3.00 -7.07 18.76
CA ILE A 108 -2.57 -5.74 18.28
C ILE A 108 -1.07 -5.69 18.03
N ILE A 109 -0.28 -6.45 18.80
CA ILE A 109 1.17 -6.58 18.65
C ILE A 109 1.54 -7.17 17.29
N THR A 110 0.78 -8.13 16.76
CA THR A 110 1.03 -8.69 15.41
C THR A 110 0.66 -7.67 14.34
N PHE A 111 -0.42 -6.90 14.51
CA PHE A 111 -0.78 -5.82 13.60
C PHE A 111 0.28 -4.72 13.58
N ILE A 112 0.75 -4.28 14.75
CA ILE A 112 1.82 -3.28 14.90
C ILE A 112 3.14 -3.82 14.37
N LYS A 113 3.55 -5.05 14.71
CA LYS A 113 4.76 -5.67 14.16
C LYS A 113 4.70 -5.76 12.63
N TYR A 114 3.60 -6.25 12.05
CA TYR A 114 3.48 -6.32 10.59
C TYR A 114 3.49 -4.93 9.93
N ASN A 115 2.75 -3.96 10.49
CA ASN A 115 2.63 -2.64 9.87
C ASN A 115 3.81 -1.71 10.14
N ILE A 116 4.53 -1.86 11.24
CA ILE A 116 5.65 -0.98 11.62
C ILE A 116 6.99 -1.66 11.29
N TRP A 117 7.22 -2.89 11.79
CA TRP A 117 8.53 -3.56 11.66
C TRP A 117 8.83 -3.92 10.21
N HIS A 118 7.87 -4.52 9.48
CA HIS A 118 8.09 -4.90 8.10
C HIS A 118 7.96 -3.73 7.11
N ASN A 119 7.02 -2.80 7.32
CA ASN A 119 6.79 -1.73 6.35
C ASN A 119 7.66 -0.48 6.54
N ILE A 120 8.20 -0.21 7.73
CA ILE A 120 9.07 0.97 7.92
C ILE A 120 10.53 0.55 7.80
N ILE A 121 10.96 -0.43 8.61
CA ILE A 121 12.36 -0.87 8.62
C ILE A 121 12.66 -1.71 7.37
N GLY A 122 11.82 -2.69 7.06
CA GLY A 122 11.99 -3.52 5.86
C GLY A 122 11.94 -2.71 4.56
N TYR A 123 11.00 -1.77 4.43
CA TYR A 123 10.95 -0.86 3.28
C TYR A 123 12.20 0.03 3.18
N THR A 124 12.62 0.65 4.28
CA THR A 124 13.77 1.57 4.27
C THR A 124 15.06 0.83 3.92
N VAL A 125 15.30 -0.32 4.57
CA VAL A 125 16.50 -1.15 4.32
C VAL A 125 16.48 -1.70 2.90
N ASN A 126 15.37 -2.30 2.43
CA ASN A 126 15.31 -2.90 1.10
C ASN A 126 15.36 -1.83 -0.01
N ARG A 127 14.83 -0.62 0.25
CA ARG A 127 14.91 0.51 -0.69
C ARG A 127 16.32 1.07 -0.82
N ILE A 128 17.06 1.18 0.28
CA ILE A 128 18.45 1.69 0.27
C ILE A 128 19.39 0.64 -0.35
N THR A 129 19.22 -0.63 0.00
CA THR A 129 20.11 -1.71 -0.45
C THR A 129 19.78 -2.25 -1.83
N GLY A 130 18.57 -1.96 -2.35
CA GLY A 130 18.05 -2.56 -3.59
C GLY A 130 17.87 -4.09 -3.53
N LYS A 131 17.99 -4.67 -2.33
CA LYS A 131 17.96 -6.12 -2.08
C LYS A 131 16.91 -6.42 -1.01
N GLN A 132 16.23 -7.56 -1.12
CA GLN A 132 15.24 -7.98 -0.13
C GLN A 132 15.95 -8.64 1.06
N PHE A 133 16.22 -7.89 2.13
CA PHE A 133 16.79 -8.42 3.38
C PHE A 133 15.71 -8.78 4.40
N PHE A 134 14.64 -7.97 4.50
CA PHE A 134 13.60 -8.14 5.52
C PHE A 134 12.18 -8.11 4.94
N GLY A 135 11.29 -8.93 5.51
CA GLY A 135 9.85 -8.98 5.18
C GLY A 135 9.49 -10.01 4.09
N PRO A 136 8.23 -10.50 4.08
CA PRO A 136 7.77 -11.47 3.10
C PRO A 136 7.81 -10.90 1.68
N ALA A 137 8.28 -11.71 0.72
CA ALA A 137 8.27 -11.35 -0.69
C ALA A 137 6.82 -11.23 -1.21
N PRO A 138 6.55 -10.39 -2.21
CA PRO A 138 5.26 -10.37 -2.89
C PRO A 138 4.91 -11.77 -3.42
N ALA A 139 3.65 -12.19 -3.29
CA ALA A 139 3.18 -13.52 -3.69
C ALA A 139 3.48 -13.87 -5.17
N ILE A 140 3.64 -12.86 -6.03
CA ILE A 140 4.00 -12.99 -7.45
C ILE A 140 5.36 -13.71 -7.64
N ARG A 141 6.26 -13.68 -6.65
CA ARG A 141 7.59 -14.25 -6.75
C ARG A 141 7.61 -15.79 -6.76
N ASN A 142 6.60 -16.45 -6.18
CA ASN A 142 6.60 -17.92 -6.09
C ASN A 142 6.18 -18.62 -7.39
N ASN A 143 5.45 -17.97 -8.29
CA ASN A 143 4.97 -18.61 -9.51
C ASN A 143 5.99 -18.63 -10.66
N ARG A 144 7.03 -17.79 -10.64
CA ARG A 144 8.07 -17.78 -11.70
C ARG A 144 9.22 -18.77 -11.47
N LYS A 145 9.24 -19.50 -10.36
CA LYS A 145 10.26 -20.54 -10.08
C LYS A 145 9.80 -21.95 -10.45
N GLY A 146 8.59 -22.10 -10.98
CA GLY A 146 8.04 -23.39 -11.46
C GLY A 146 7.95 -23.51 -12.98
N GLU A 147 8.42 -22.50 -13.72
CA GLU A 147 8.52 -22.52 -15.18
C GLU A 147 10.00 -22.32 -15.55
N SER A 148 10.75 -23.41 -15.44
CA SER A 148 12.10 -23.57 -16.01
C SER A 148 12.27 -25.00 -16.46
#